data_AF-Q35503-F1
#
_entry.id   AF-Q35503-F1
#
_cell.length_a   1.000
_cell.length_b   1.000
_cell.length_c   1.000
_cell.angle_alpha   90.00
_cell.angle_beta   90.00
_cell.angle_gamma   90.00
#
_symmetry.space_group_name_H-M   'P 1'
#
loop_
_entity.id
_entity.type
_entity.pdbx_description
1 polymer ?
#
loop_
_entity_poly.entity_id
_entity_poly.type
_entity_poly.pdbx_seq_one_letter_code
_entity_poly.pdbx_strand_id
1 'polypeptide(L)' 'TQPIVENGLRYGMILFITSEVCFFFAFFWAFFHSSPAPAVEIEVTWPPSGITPLNPFLVPLLNTAVLLSSGVTI' A
#
# COMPACT_ATOMS: atom_id res chain seq x y z
N THR A 1 30.32 -21.50 6.19
CA THR A 1 29.69 -20.34 5.52
C THR A 1 30.12 -19.09 6.28
N GLN A 2 30.33 -17.93 5.64
CA GLN A 2 30.83 -16.74 6.36
C GLN A 2 29.67 -16.02 7.07
N PRO A 3 29.52 -16.18 8.41
CA PRO A 3 28.32 -15.71 9.13
C PRO A 3 28.17 -14.19 9.12
N ILE A 4 29.28 -13.46 8.93
CA ILE A 4 29.31 -11.99 8.87
C ILE A 4 28.61 -11.48 7.60
N VAL A 5 28.84 -12.15 6.46
CA VAL A 5 28.25 -11.76 5.17
C VAL A 5 26.75 -12.05 5.15
N GLU A 6 26.34 -13.22 5.65
CA GLU A 6 24.93 -13.59 5.76
C GLU A 6 24.15 -12.62 6.67
N ASN A 7 24.74 -12.24 7.81
CA ASN A 7 24.13 -11.25 8.69
C ASN A 7 24.03 -9.87 8.05
N GLY A 8 25.08 -9.43 7.34
CA GLY A 8 25.04 -8.17 6.58
C GLY A 8 23.93 -8.13 5.54
N LEU A 9 23.75 -9.22 4.78
CA LEU A 9 22.68 -9.32 3.78
C LEU A 9 21.28 -9.30 4.41
N ARG A 10 21.09 -9.98 5.56
CA ARG A 10 19.82 -9.97 6.30
C ARG A 10 19.44 -8.56 6.77
N TYR A 11 20.38 -7.84 7.39
CA TYR A 11 20.15 -6.44 7.80
C TYR A 11 19.91 -5.53 6.59
N GLY A 12 20.65 -5.73 5.50
CA GLY A 12 20.45 -5.01 4.24
C GLY A 12 19.03 -5.17 3.70
N MET A 13 18.51 -6.40 3.66
CA MET A 13 17.14 -6.67 3.19
C MET A 13 16.07 -6.07 4.12
N ILE A 14 16.27 -6.10 5.43
CA ILE A 14 15.33 -5.47 6.39
C ILE A 14 15.29 -3.94 6.19
N LEU A 15 16.46 -3.30 6.06
CA LEU A 15 16.55 -1.86 5.83
C LEU A 15 15.95 -1.46 4.47
N PHE A 16 16.18 -2.27 3.44
CA PHE A 16 15.57 -2.07 2.12
C PHE A 16 14.04 -2.14 2.19
N ILE A 17 13.46 -3.19 2.79
CA ILE A 17 12.00 -3.31 2.95
C ILE A 17 11.44 -2.14 3.79
N THR A 18 12.16 -1.71 4.83
CA THR A 18 11.75 -0.56 5.65
C THR A 18 11.71 0.73 4.84
N SER A 19 12.68 0.93 3.94
CA SER A 19 12.68 2.09 3.04
C SER A 19 11.49 2.08 2.07
N GLU A 20 11.09 0.92 1.56
CA GLU A 20 9.89 0.75 0.72
C GLU A 20 8.60 1.05 1.50
N VAL A 21 8.50 0.62 2.76
CA VAL A 21 7.35 0.96 3.62
C VAL A 21 7.21 2.47 3.81
N CYS A 22 8.32 3.18 4.04
CA CYS A 22 8.32 4.65 4.13
C CYS A 22 7.94 5.32 2.80
N PHE A 23 8.37 4.75 1.67
CA PHE A 23 7.99 5.21 0.34
C PHE A 23 6.47 5.09 0.10
N PHE A 24 5.87 3.94 0.43
CA PHE A 24 4.41 3.77 0.35
C PHE A 24 3.66 4.65 1.35
N PHE A 25 4.22 4.89 2.54
CA PHE A 25 3.63 5.78 3.53
C PHE A 25 3.40 7.21 2.99
N ALA A 26 4.31 7.72 2.15
CA ALA A 26 4.13 9.03 1.52
C ALA A 26 2.90 9.08 0.59
N PHE A 27 2.61 8.00 -0.16
CA PHE A 27 1.40 7.94 -0.99
C PHE A 27 0.13 7.84 -0.16
N PHE A 28 0.14 7.04 0.92
CA PHE A 28 -0.98 7.00 1.85
C PHE A 28 -1.23 8.34 2.52
N TRP A 29 -0.16 9.06 2.89
CA TRP A 29 -0.26 10.41 3.43
C TRP A 29 -0.94 11.35 2.44
N ALA A 30 -0.54 11.35 1.16
CA ALA A 30 -1.18 12.16 0.14
C ALA A 30 -2.68 11.82 -0.02
N PHE A 31 -3.03 10.51 -0.03
CA PHE A 31 -4.42 10.06 -0.08
C PHE A 31 -5.24 10.57 1.13
N PHE A 32 -4.75 10.36 2.36
CA PHE A 32 -5.44 10.78 3.58
C PHE A 32 -5.43 12.29 3.80
N HIS A 33 -4.54 13.04 3.15
CA HIS A 33 -4.59 14.48 3.16
C HIS A 33 -5.73 15.01 2.26
N SER A 34 -5.90 14.41 1.08
CA SER A 34 -6.87 14.88 0.09
C SER A 34 -8.30 14.32 0.27
N SER A 35 -8.46 13.11 0.82
CA SER A 35 -9.78 12.48 0.92
C SER A 35 -10.72 13.04 1.99
N PRO A 36 -10.29 13.46 3.20
CA PRO A 36 -11.19 13.91 4.27
C PRO A 36 -11.57 15.38 4.15
N ALA A 37 -10.71 16.21 3.54
CA ALA A 37 -10.95 17.63 3.28
C ALA A 37 -10.68 17.94 1.80
N PRO A 38 -11.51 17.41 0.88
CA PRO A 38 -11.37 17.65 -0.55
C PRO A 38 -11.39 19.15 -0.85
N ALA A 39 -10.53 19.56 -1.79
CA ALA A 39 -10.44 20.95 -2.22
C ALA A 39 -11.79 21.45 -2.77
N VAL A 40 -12.04 22.75 -2.63
CA VAL A 40 -13.28 23.39 -3.13
C VAL A 40 -13.47 23.18 -4.63
N GLU A 41 -12.38 23.02 -5.39
CA GLU A 41 -12.39 22.71 -6.82
C GLU A 41 -13.00 21.33 -7.15
N ILE A 42 -13.15 20.44 -6.16
CA ILE A 42 -13.72 19.10 -6.27
C ILE A 42 -15.06 19.00 -5.51
N GLU A 43 -15.77 20.12 -5.39
CA GLU A 43 -17.11 20.19 -4.78
C GLU A 43 -17.17 19.74 -3.30
N VAL A 44 -16.01 19.70 -2.62
CA VAL A 44 -15.91 19.29 -1.20
C VAL A 44 -16.50 17.88 -0.96
N THR A 45 -16.44 17.00 -1.95
CA THR A 45 -16.91 15.61 -1.82
C THR A 45 -15.84 14.62 -2.24
N TRP A 46 -15.80 13.49 -1.51
CA TRP A 46 -14.94 12.35 -1.85
C TRP A 46 -15.79 11.08 -1.90
N PRO A 47 -15.75 10.29 -2.99
CA PRO A 47 -15.00 10.53 -4.22
C PRO A 47 -15.50 11.75 -5.01
N PRO A 48 -14.65 12.38 -5.84
CA PRO A 48 -15.04 13.47 -6.74
C PRO A 48 -16.24 13.13 -7.60
N SER A 49 -17.06 14.13 -7.92
CA SER A 49 -18.17 13.97 -8.85
C SER A 49 -17.67 13.47 -10.23
N GLY A 50 -18.41 12.52 -10.80
CA GLY A 50 -18.03 11.84 -12.05
C GLY A 50 -17.11 10.63 -11.90
N ILE A 51 -16.59 10.35 -10.70
CA ILE A 51 -15.80 9.13 -10.43
C ILE A 51 -16.69 8.05 -9.81
N THR A 52 -16.84 6.92 -10.50
CA THR A 52 -17.47 5.71 -9.96
C THR A 52 -16.40 4.79 -9.36
N PRO A 53 -16.27 4.70 -8.02
CA PRO A 53 -15.29 3.82 -7.40
C PRO A 53 -15.59 2.34 -7.71
N LEU A 54 -14.54 1.53 -7.77
CA LEU A 54 -14.68 0.08 -7.90
C LEU A 54 -15.37 -0.49 -6.65
N ASN A 55 -16.29 -1.44 -6.84
CA ASN A 55 -16.92 -2.13 -5.72
C ASN A 55 -15.86 -2.98 -4.98
N PRO A 56 -15.59 -2.72 -3.69
CA PRO A 56 -14.55 -3.41 -2.95
C PRO A 56 -14.82 -4.92 -2.79
N PHE A 57 -16.08 -5.37 -2.85
CA PHE A 57 -16.47 -6.77 -2.63
C PHE A 57 -16.39 -7.66 -3.89
N LEU A 58 -15.98 -7.11 -5.03
CA LEU A 58 -15.85 -7.87 -6.28
C LEU A 58 -14.38 -8.25 -6.53
N VAL A 59 -13.80 -7.72 -7.62
CA VAL A 59 -12.42 -8.01 -8.04
C VAL A 59 -11.38 -7.63 -6.98
N PRO A 60 -11.49 -6.48 -6.26
CA PRO A 60 -10.54 -6.16 -5.20
C PRO A 60 -10.52 -7.20 -4.08
N LEU A 61 -11.69 -7.68 -3.62
CA LEU A 61 -11.79 -8.74 -2.61
C LEU A 61 -11.13 -10.03 -3.10
N LEU A 62 -11.39 -10.44 -4.34
CA LEU A 62 -10.76 -11.63 -4.93
C LEU A 62 -9.23 -11.51 -4.91
N ASN A 63 -8.66 -10.36 -5.27
CA ASN A 63 -7.22 -10.13 -5.22
C ASN A 63 -6.67 -10.24 -3.79
N THR A 64 -7.38 -9.73 -2.78
CA THR A 64 -6.96 -9.91 -1.38
C THR A 64 -6.96 -11.38 -0.97
N ALA A 65 -7.96 -12.16 -1.39
CA ALA A 65 -8.03 -13.59 -1.09
C ALA A 65 -6.88 -14.36 -1.77
N VAL A 66 -6.55 -14.02 -3.02
CA VAL A 66 -5.41 -14.62 -3.74
C VAL A 66 -4.10 -14.31 -3.02
N LEU A 67 -3.84 -13.04 -2.66
CA LEU A 67 -2.62 -12.65 -1.95
C LEU A 67 -2.49 -13.37 -0.59
N LEU A 68 -3.57 -13.43 0.19
CA LEU A 68 -3.59 -14.15 1.47
C LEU A 68 -3.34 -15.66 1.28
N SER A 69 -4.01 -16.28 0.31
CA SER A 69 -3.82 -17.71 0.02
C SER A 69 -2.39 -18.02 -0.43
N SER A 70 -1.78 -17.14 -1.22
CA SER A 70 -0.39 -17.30 -1.69
C SER A 70 0.62 -17.25 -0.54
N GLY A 71 0.33 -16.47 0.50
CA GLY A 71 1.16 -16.41 1.71
C GLY A 71 1.07 -17.65 2.59
N VAL A 72 -0.07 -18.36 2.58
CA VAL A 72 -0.26 -19.60 3.36
C VAL A 72 0.40 -20.82 2.69
N THR A 73 0.55 -20.79 1.37
CA THR A 73 1.14 -21.91 0.60
C THR A 73 2.68 -21.96 0.63
N ILE A 74 3.35 -20.92 1.14
CA ILE A 74 4.80 -20.81 1.27
C ILE A 74 5.24 -21.33 2.63
#